data_AF-A0AAX2IJM5-F1
#
_entry.id   AF-A0AAX2IJM5-F1
#
_cell.length_a   1.000
_cell.length_b   1.000
_cell.length_c   1.000
_cell.angle_alpha   90.00
_cell.angle_beta   90.00
_cell.angle_gamma   90.00
#
_symmetry.space_group_name_H-M   'P 1'
#
loop_
_entity.id
_entity.type
_entity.pdbx_description
1 polymer ?
#
loop_
_entity_poly.entity_id
_entity_poly.type
_entity_poly.pdbx_seq_one_letter_code
_entity_poly.pdbx_strand_id
1 'polypeptide(L)'
;METNFWATYEIEDPFELINAFFNYCTVDSYKNTLNEVMLFVYKAEVCNKERPGDIFDFHTAVRSFIRGAYLLTFKAKRWKVKEVPEEWQIISQASLNKEEYQNPFLVFEKAFKCKTLDEYEFFLNEIVHVSLSPYREEFDYDLITPHIYLVKMLDAAQVMSERGVIKIKDNVKDNSD
;
A
#
# COMPACT_ATOMS: atom_id res chain seq x y z
N MET A 1 16.43 -2.67 20.24
CA MET A 1 15.91 -3.98 19.76
C MET A 1 15.67 -3.82 18.29
N GLU A 2 16.63 -4.30 17.50
CA GLU A 2 16.66 -4.17 16.05
C GLU A 2 15.77 -5.25 15.45
N THR A 3 14.82 -4.81 14.62
CA THR A 3 13.88 -5.60 13.83
C THR A 3 14.61 -6.32 12.70
N ASN A 4 15.43 -7.31 13.07
CA ASN A 4 16.25 -8.12 12.16
C ASN A 4 15.43 -9.07 11.25
N PHE A 5 14.10 -9.02 11.31
CA PHE A 5 13.24 -9.74 10.37
C PHE A 5 12.85 -8.88 9.14
N TRP A 6 12.94 -7.54 9.23
CA TRP A 6 12.42 -6.62 8.21
C TRP A 6 13.49 -5.76 7.52
N ALA A 7 14.75 -5.81 7.98
CA ALA A 7 15.83 -4.94 7.47
C ALA A 7 16.96 -5.68 6.72
N THR A 8 16.93 -7.01 6.62
CA THR A 8 18.11 -7.80 6.20
C THR A 8 17.91 -8.73 5.01
N TYR A 9 16.73 -8.76 4.41
CA TYR A 9 16.63 -9.19 3.02
C TYR A 9 16.50 -7.93 2.20
N GLU A 10 17.50 -7.66 1.33
CA GLU A 10 17.19 -6.96 0.10
C GLU A 10 15.92 -7.60 -0.42
N ILE A 11 14.82 -6.84 -0.52
CA ILE A 11 13.56 -7.37 -0.99
C ILE A 11 13.81 -7.75 -2.46
N GLU A 12 14.18 -9.00 -2.71
CA GLU A 12 14.58 -9.49 -4.03
C GLU A 12 13.39 -9.40 -5.01
N ASP A 13 12.16 -9.57 -4.50
CA ASP A 13 10.93 -9.40 -5.26
C ASP A 13 9.82 -8.64 -4.49
N PRO A 14 9.41 -7.44 -4.92
CA PRO A 14 8.28 -6.72 -4.31
C PRO A 14 6.95 -7.50 -4.37
N PHE A 15 6.78 -8.45 -5.30
CA PHE A 15 5.58 -9.30 -5.33
C PHE A 15 5.54 -10.27 -4.15
N GLU A 16 6.67 -10.86 -3.76
CA GLU A 16 6.75 -11.74 -2.58
C GLU A 16 6.48 -10.97 -1.30
N LEU A 17 6.99 -9.75 -1.18
CA LEU A 17 6.71 -8.87 -0.04
C LEU A 17 5.22 -8.60 0.12
N ILE A 18 4.52 -8.28 -0.97
CA ILE A 18 3.07 -8.00 -0.94
C ILE A 18 2.28 -9.25 -0.51
N ASN A 19 2.66 -10.41 -1.05
CA ASN A 19 2.01 -11.67 -0.66
C ASN A 19 2.24 -11.96 0.83
N ALA A 20 3.46 -11.76 1.34
CA ALA A 20 3.78 -11.93 2.76
C ALA A 20 3.02 -10.93 3.64
N PHE A 21 2.88 -9.68 3.19
CA PHE A 21 2.13 -8.64 3.88
C PHE A 21 0.66 -9.02 4.09
N PHE A 22 0.02 -9.66 3.11
CA PHE A 22 -1.36 -10.14 3.23
C PHE A 22 -1.53 -11.49 3.94
N ASN A 23 -0.45 -12.26 4.11
CA ASN A 23 -0.47 -13.44 4.98
C ASN A 23 -0.54 -13.06 6.47
N TYR A 24 -0.05 -11.88 6.83
CA TYR A 24 -0.06 -11.39 8.22
C TYR A 24 -1.43 -10.82 8.62
N CYS A 25 -2.06 -10.03 7.74
CA CYS A 25 -3.35 -9.41 8.01
C CYS A 25 -4.14 -9.16 6.71
N THR A 26 -5.47 -9.11 6.79
CA THR A 26 -6.31 -8.83 5.61
C THR A 26 -6.23 -7.37 5.18
N VAL A 27 -6.48 -7.10 3.90
CA VAL A 27 -6.52 -5.73 3.35
C VAL A 27 -7.53 -4.86 4.10
N ASP A 28 -8.71 -5.41 4.41
CA ASP A 28 -9.73 -4.69 5.16
C ASP A 28 -9.29 -4.38 6.59
N SER A 29 -8.51 -5.25 7.23
CA SER A 29 -7.95 -4.98 8.56
C SER A 29 -6.97 -3.80 8.50
N TYR A 30 -6.06 -3.77 7.53
CA TYR A 30 -5.15 -2.63 7.35
C TYR A 30 -5.90 -1.33 7.05
N LYS A 31 -6.92 -1.35 6.17
CA LYS A 31 -7.74 -0.18 5.88
C LYS A 31 -8.50 0.31 7.11
N ASN A 32 -9.05 -0.61 7.90
CA ASN A 32 -9.75 -0.26 9.14
C ASN A 32 -8.81 0.38 10.15
N THR A 33 -7.63 -0.20 10.39
CA THR A 33 -6.63 0.41 11.29
C THR A 33 -6.15 1.76 10.77
N LEU A 34 -5.90 1.90 9.46
CA LEU A 34 -5.52 3.19 8.86
C LEU A 34 -6.60 4.25 9.06
N ASN A 35 -7.87 3.91 8.83
CA ASN A 35 -9.01 4.80 9.04
C ASN A 35 -9.18 5.18 10.51
N GLU A 36 -8.97 4.21 11.42
CA GLU A 36 -9.02 4.44 12.86
C GLU A 36 -7.91 5.39 13.30
N VAL A 37 -6.65 5.12 12.94
CA VAL A 37 -5.50 5.99 13.22
C VAL A 37 -5.78 7.41 12.70
N MET A 38 -6.24 7.55 11.45
CA MET A 38 -6.62 8.84 10.88
C MET A 38 -7.75 9.54 11.63
N LEU A 39 -8.75 8.81 12.13
CA LEU A 39 -9.82 9.39 12.93
C LEU A 39 -9.28 9.92 14.27
N PHE A 40 -8.33 9.20 14.87
CA PHE A 40 -7.75 9.56 16.16
C PHE A 40 -6.77 10.74 16.08
N VAL A 41 -6.16 11.01 14.91
CA VAL A 41 -5.39 12.25 14.66
C VAL A 41 -6.20 13.52 14.98
N TYR A 42 -7.53 13.49 14.79
CA TYR A 42 -8.41 14.63 15.06
C TYR A 42 -9.10 14.58 16.44
N LYS A 43 -8.78 13.58 17.26
CA LYS A 43 -9.33 13.39 18.61
C LYS A 43 -8.30 13.79 19.67
N ALA A 44 -8.79 14.26 20.82
CA ALA A 44 -7.95 14.47 22.01
C ALA A 44 -7.86 13.16 22.83
N GLU A 45 -7.60 12.04 22.16
CA GLU A 45 -7.65 10.71 22.74
C GLU A 45 -6.57 9.84 22.13
N VAL A 46 -5.99 8.96 22.94
CA VAL A 46 -5.02 7.95 22.47
C VAL A 46 -5.77 6.78 21.80
N CYS A 47 -5.37 6.45 20.57
CA CYS A 47 -5.84 5.32 19.79
C CYS A 47 -5.39 3.99 20.42
N ASN A 48 -6.28 3.00 20.46
CA ASN A 48 -6.01 1.66 21.00
C ASN A 48 -5.24 1.67 22.36
N LYS A 49 -5.76 2.43 23.34
CA LYS A 49 -5.10 2.66 24.65
C LYS A 49 -4.68 1.39 25.38
N GLU A 50 -5.46 0.32 25.26
CA GLU A 50 -5.20 -0.95 25.93
C GLU A 50 -4.04 -1.71 25.28
N ARG A 51 -3.79 -1.50 23.99
CA ARG A 51 -2.78 -2.21 23.19
C ARG A 51 -2.09 -1.30 22.17
N PRO A 52 -1.37 -0.25 22.61
CA PRO A 52 -0.69 0.68 21.70
C PRO A 52 0.38 0.00 20.83
N GLY A 53 0.90 -1.16 21.26
CA GLY A 53 1.81 -2.00 20.47
C GLY A 53 1.21 -2.43 19.13
N ASP A 54 -0.10 -2.64 19.04
CA ASP A 54 -0.74 -3.03 17.77
C ASP A 54 -0.63 -1.91 16.72
N ILE A 55 -0.63 -0.64 17.14
CA ILE A 55 -0.43 0.52 16.25
C ILE A 55 1.02 0.57 15.76
N PHE A 56 1.98 0.15 16.59
CA PHE A 56 3.38 0.03 16.19
C PHE A 56 3.62 -1.13 15.21
N ASP A 57 2.96 -2.27 15.41
CA ASP A 57 2.99 -3.39 14.45
C ASP A 57 2.37 -2.97 13.11
N PHE A 58 1.24 -2.27 13.15
CA PHE A 58 0.63 -1.65 11.97
C PHE A 58 1.60 -0.69 11.26
N HIS A 59 2.23 0.24 12.00
CA HIS A 59 3.22 1.17 11.46
C HIS A 59 4.35 0.44 10.74
N THR A 60 4.93 -0.57 11.38
CA THR A 60 6.04 -1.35 10.83
C THR A 60 5.65 -2.08 9.55
N ALA A 61 4.48 -2.73 9.55
CA ALA A 61 3.96 -3.45 8.40
C ALA A 61 3.65 -2.49 7.24
N VAL A 62 2.92 -1.40 7.48
CA VAL A 62 2.53 -0.44 6.45
C VAL A 62 3.73 0.31 5.88
N ARG A 63 4.73 0.64 6.71
CA ARG A 63 5.98 1.24 6.21
C ARG A 63 6.70 0.31 5.23
N SER A 64 6.75 -0.98 5.56
CA SER A 64 7.34 -2.00 4.67
C SER A 64 6.55 -2.14 3.37
N PHE A 65 5.21 -2.11 3.47
CA PHE A 65 4.32 -2.09 2.31
C PHE A 65 4.55 -0.87 1.41
N ILE A 66 4.64 0.35 1.96
CA ILE A 66 4.89 1.58 1.19
C ILE A 66 6.19 1.46 0.37
N ARG A 67 7.25 0.91 0.97
CA ARG A 67 8.52 0.64 0.27
C ARG A 67 8.37 -0.38 -0.85
N GLY A 68 7.65 -1.48 -0.59
CA GLY A 68 7.34 -2.48 -1.62
C GLY A 68 6.52 -1.89 -2.77
N ALA A 69 5.50 -1.10 -2.46
CA ALA A 69 4.66 -0.37 -3.41
C ALA A 69 5.48 0.60 -4.27
N TYR A 70 6.46 1.30 -3.67
CA TYR A 70 7.39 2.13 -4.42
C TYR A 70 8.20 1.32 -5.44
N LEU A 71 8.71 0.15 -5.06
CA LEU A 71 9.45 -0.73 -5.98
C LEU A 71 8.57 -1.26 -7.14
N LEU A 72 7.27 -1.47 -6.92
CA LEU A 72 6.34 -1.89 -7.97
C LEU A 72 6.21 -0.88 -9.11
N THR A 73 6.40 0.42 -8.83
CA THR A 73 6.35 1.47 -9.87
C THR A 73 7.35 1.21 -10.99
N PHE A 74 8.48 0.58 -10.68
CA PHE A 74 9.52 0.25 -11.66
C PHE A 74 9.28 -1.09 -12.37
N LYS A 75 8.38 -1.94 -11.86
CA LYS A 75 8.04 -3.25 -12.45
C LYS A 75 6.98 -3.17 -13.54
N ALA A 76 6.18 -2.11 -13.57
CA ALA A 76 5.09 -1.90 -14.54
C ALA A 76 5.50 -2.06 -16.01
N LYS A 77 6.76 -1.77 -16.36
CA LYS A 77 7.30 -1.89 -17.73
C LYS A 77 7.50 -3.33 -18.21
N ARG A 78 7.65 -4.28 -17.28
CA ARG A 78 8.02 -5.68 -17.58
C ARG A 78 6.97 -6.68 -17.11
N TRP A 79 5.98 -6.23 -16.38
CA TRP A 79 5.00 -7.07 -15.71
C TRP A 79 3.60 -6.54 -15.95
N LYS A 80 2.64 -7.46 -16.03
CA LYS A 80 1.22 -7.15 -16.09
C LYS A 80 0.43 -8.08 -15.18
N VAL A 81 -0.73 -7.62 -14.72
CA VAL A 81 -1.67 -8.45 -13.96
C VAL A 81 -2.44 -9.34 -14.92
N LYS A 82 -2.78 -10.57 -14.51
CA LYS A 82 -3.62 -11.45 -15.34
C LYS A 82 -5.01 -10.83 -15.54
N GLU A 83 -5.55 -10.99 -16.74
CA GLU A 83 -6.89 -10.51 -17.10
C GLU A 83 -7.97 -11.36 -16.42
N VAL A 84 -9.11 -10.74 -16.10
CA VAL A 84 -10.30 -11.40 -15.54
C VAL A 84 -11.54 -11.09 -16.39
N PRO A 85 -12.55 -11.98 -16.42
CA PRO A 85 -13.80 -11.76 -17.14
C PRO A 85 -14.48 -10.43 -16.76
N GLU A 86 -15.12 -9.77 -17.73
CA GLU A 86 -15.73 -8.44 -17.52
C GLU A 86 -16.77 -8.39 -16.39
N GLU A 87 -17.48 -9.49 -16.15
CA GLU A 87 -18.52 -9.60 -15.13
C GLU A 87 -17.98 -9.51 -13.69
N TRP A 88 -16.73 -9.89 -13.46
CA TRP A 88 -16.08 -9.77 -12.15
C TRP A 88 -15.64 -8.34 -11.83
N GLN A 89 -15.64 -7.45 -12.84
CA GLN A 89 -14.99 -6.16 -12.74
C GLN A 89 -15.72 -5.16 -11.86
N ILE A 90 -17.04 -5.24 -11.62
CA ILE A 90 -17.78 -4.16 -10.94
C ILE A 90 -17.77 -4.29 -9.40
N ILE A 91 -17.93 -5.50 -8.87
CA ILE A 91 -18.08 -5.71 -7.41
C ILE A 91 -16.72 -5.63 -6.68
N SER A 92 -15.63 -5.94 -7.37
CA SER A 92 -14.30 -6.04 -6.78
C SER A 92 -13.42 -4.79 -6.96
N GLN A 93 -13.98 -3.66 -7.43
CA GLN A 93 -13.18 -2.44 -7.64
C GLN A 93 -12.74 -1.76 -6.34
N ALA A 94 -13.46 -1.96 -5.23
CA ALA A 94 -13.17 -1.28 -3.96
C ALA A 94 -12.98 0.24 -4.16
N SER A 95 -11.82 0.82 -3.79
CA SER A 95 -11.52 2.24 -4.00
C SER A 95 -10.97 2.59 -5.39
N LEU A 96 -10.75 1.59 -6.25
CA LEU A 96 -10.17 1.75 -7.58
C LEU A 96 -11.22 2.18 -8.60
N ASN A 97 -10.84 3.04 -9.55
CA ASN A 97 -11.65 3.21 -10.75
C ASN A 97 -11.41 2.07 -11.76
N LYS A 98 -12.21 2.01 -12.83
CA LYS A 98 -12.11 0.96 -13.86
C LYS A 98 -10.69 0.82 -14.46
N GLU A 99 -10.02 1.94 -14.75
CA GLU A 99 -8.68 1.94 -15.33
C GLU A 99 -7.65 1.35 -14.34
N GLU A 100 -7.72 1.80 -13.08
CA GLU A 100 -6.87 1.32 -11.98
C GLU A 100 -7.11 -0.15 -11.65
N TYR A 101 -8.36 -0.61 -11.69
CA TYR A 101 -8.72 -2.01 -11.47
C TYR A 101 -8.21 -2.92 -12.60
N GLN A 102 -8.23 -2.45 -13.84
CA GLN A 102 -7.69 -3.17 -15.00
C GLN A 102 -6.16 -3.20 -14.97
N ASN A 103 -5.53 -2.08 -14.60
CA ASN A 103 -4.07 -1.97 -14.47
C ASN A 103 -3.68 -1.40 -13.09
N PRO A 104 -3.57 -2.26 -12.06
CA PRO A 104 -3.20 -1.85 -10.69
C PRO A 104 -1.86 -1.11 -10.60
N PHE A 105 -0.94 -1.32 -11.54
CA PHE A 105 0.34 -0.61 -11.57
C PHE A 105 0.16 0.92 -11.67
N LEU A 106 -0.90 1.39 -12.33
CA LEU A 106 -1.21 2.82 -12.45
C LEU A 106 -1.45 3.47 -11.10
N VAL A 107 -1.94 2.72 -10.12
CA VAL A 107 -2.20 3.25 -8.78
C VAL A 107 -0.90 3.66 -8.10
N PHE A 108 0.12 2.79 -8.13
CA PHE A 108 1.42 3.10 -7.56
C PHE A 108 2.09 4.26 -8.31
N GLU A 109 2.04 4.26 -9.66
CA GLU A 109 2.59 5.36 -10.45
C GLU A 109 1.93 6.70 -10.11
N LYS A 110 0.60 6.75 -10.03
CA LYS A 110 -0.16 7.96 -9.66
C LYS A 110 0.15 8.39 -8.22
N ALA A 111 0.20 7.44 -7.29
CA ALA A 111 0.52 7.69 -5.88
C ALA A 111 1.90 8.34 -5.71
N PHE A 112 2.94 7.76 -6.32
CA PHE A 112 4.33 8.23 -6.18
C PHE A 112 4.68 9.42 -7.09
N LYS A 113 3.84 9.72 -8.08
CA LYS A 113 3.88 11.00 -8.80
C LYS A 113 3.26 12.13 -7.98
N CYS A 114 2.26 11.83 -7.15
CA CYS A 114 1.58 12.82 -6.33
C CYS A 114 2.35 13.15 -5.03
N LYS A 115 2.96 12.13 -4.41
CA LYS A 115 3.73 12.24 -3.16
C LYS A 115 4.95 11.34 -3.26
N THR A 116 6.11 11.82 -2.81
CA THR A 116 7.36 11.05 -2.77
C THR A 116 7.30 9.93 -1.72
N LEU A 117 8.21 8.96 -1.81
CA LEU A 117 8.35 7.91 -0.79
C LEU A 117 8.54 8.51 0.62
N ASP A 118 9.39 9.53 0.73
CA ASP A 118 9.67 10.19 2.01
C ASP A 118 8.43 10.91 2.56
N GLU A 119 7.60 11.52 1.70
CA GLU A 119 6.33 12.12 2.13
C GLU A 119 5.33 11.08 2.63
N TYR A 120 5.29 9.86 2.05
CA TYR A 120 4.46 8.77 2.59
C TYR A 120 5.00 8.23 3.92
N GLU A 121 6.32 8.09 4.06
CA GLU A 121 6.92 7.68 5.34
C GLU A 121 6.69 8.73 6.42
N PHE A 122 6.84 10.01 6.08
CA PHE A 122 6.51 11.12 6.98
C PHE A 122 5.04 11.10 7.38
N PHE A 123 4.13 11.03 6.40
CA PHE A 123 2.69 10.90 6.65
C PHE A 123 2.37 9.77 7.64
N LEU A 124 2.92 8.57 7.41
CA LEU A 124 2.67 7.42 8.28
C LEU A 124 3.21 7.64 9.70
N ASN A 125 4.39 8.24 9.83
CA ASN A 125 4.97 8.57 11.13
C ASN A 125 4.10 9.57 11.88
N GLU A 126 3.64 10.63 11.22
CA GLU A 126 2.84 11.68 11.84
C GLU A 126 1.49 11.14 12.32
N ILE A 127 0.75 10.43 11.47
CA ILE A 127 -0.58 9.94 11.87
C ILE A 127 -0.50 8.95 13.04
N VAL A 128 0.57 8.14 13.09
CA VAL A 128 0.80 7.20 14.19
C VAL A 128 1.22 7.96 15.45
N HIS A 129 2.14 8.91 15.33
CA HIS A 129 2.60 9.73 16.45
C HIS A 129 1.42 10.46 17.13
N VAL A 130 0.63 11.18 16.34
CA VAL A 130 -0.49 11.98 16.86
C VAL A 130 -1.61 11.09 17.36
N SER A 131 -1.96 10.01 16.66
CA SER A 131 -3.03 9.11 17.12
C SER A 131 -2.72 8.47 18.48
N LEU A 132 -1.44 8.41 18.87
CA LEU A 132 -1.00 7.92 20.17
C LEU A 132 -0.82 9.04 21.22
N SER A 133 -1.14 10.27 20.86
CA SER A 133 -1.09 11.45 21.73
C SER A 133 -2.46 11.72 22.36
N PRO A 134 -2.54 12.14 23.64
CA PRO A 134 -3.79 12.60 24.24
C PRO A 134 -4.14 14.04 23.84
N TYR A 135 -3.29 14.72 23.06
CA TYR A 135 -3.44 16.12 22.69
C TYR A 135 -3.88 16.27 21.24
N ARG A 136 -4.60 17.37 20.96
CA ARG A 136 -4.89 17.76 19.58
C ARG A 136 -3.68 18.47 18.99
N GLU A 137 -3.39 18.16 17.75
CA GLU A 137 -2.41 18.86 16.94
C GLU A 137 -3.10 19.53 15.75
N GLU A 138 -2.58 20.69 15.37
CA GLU A 138 -3.02 21.41 14.16
C GLU A 138 -2.03 21.11 13.04
N PHE A 139 -2.57 20.78 11.87
CA PHE A 139 -1.79 20.39 10.69
C PHE A 139 -1.85 21.49 9.65
N ASP A 140 -0.69 21.91 9.14
CA ASP A 140 -0.57 22.79 7.97
C ASP A 140 -0.23 22.03 6.69
N TYR A 141 -0.09 20.70 6.79
CA TYR A 141 0.23 19.78 5.70
C TYR A 141 -0.92 18.83 5.37
N ASP A 142 -0.89 18.31 4.13
CA ASP A 142 -1.96 17.48 3.57
C ASP A 142 -1.84 16.01 3.98
N LEU A 143 -2.68 15.62 4.95
CA LEU A 143 -2.85 14.23 5.40
C LEU A 143 -3.88 13.44 4.58
N ILE A 144 -4.73 14.09 3.80
CA ILE A 144 -5.87 13.46 3.12
C ILE A 144 -5.41 12.77 1.83
N THR A 145 -4.61 13.45 1.02
CA THR A 145 -4.09 12.87 -0.23
C THR A 145 -3.28 11.59 0.00
N PRO A 146 -2.26 11.54 0.88
CA PRO A 146 -1.51 10.31 1.12
C PRO A 146 -2.39 9.20 1.71
N HIS A 147 -3.38 9.53 2.55
CA HIS A 147 -4.36 8.56 3.05
C HIS A 147 -5.16 7.91 1.91
N ILE A 148 -5.75 8.70 1.01
CA ILE A 148 -6.55 8.20 -0.12
C ILE A 148 -5.70 7.30 -1.01
N TYR A 149 -4.49 7.71 -1.37
CA TYR A 149 -3.61 6.90 -2.20
C TYR A 149 -3.14 5.64 -1.49
N LEU A 150 -2.89 5.67 -0.18
CA LEU A 150 -2.51 4.47 0.57
C LEU A 150 -3.64 3.42 0.57
N VAL A 151 -4.90 3.84 0.74
CA VAL A 151 -6.07 2.96 0.59
C VAL A 151 -6.12 2.36 -0.81
N LYS A 152 -5.95 3.17 -1.87
CA LYS A 152 -5.90 2.67 -3.24
C LYS A 152 -4.75 1.70 -3.48
N MET A 153 -3.56 1.97 -2.95
CA MET A 153 -2.41 1.08 -3.09
C MET A 153 -2.68 -0.27 -2.45
N LEU A 154 -3.34 -0.31 -1.28
CA LEU A 154 -3.76 -1.55 -0.61
C LEU A 154 -4.73 -2.37 -1.48
N ASP A 155 -5.77 -1.73 -2.02
CA ASP A 155 -6.73 -2.41 -2.91
C ASP A 155 -6.06 -2.88 -4.23
N ALA A 156 -5.16 -2.08 -4.80
CA ALA A 156 -4.39 -2.43 -6.00
C ALA A 156 -3.48 -3.66 -5.76
N ALA A 157 -2.80 -3.68 -4.63
CA ALA A 157 -1.95 -4.79 -4.22
C ALA A 157 -2.78 -6.07 -3.99
N GLN A 158 -3.97 -5.96 -3.40
CA GLN A 158 -4.89 -7.09 -3.26
C GLN A 158 -5.25 -7.68 -4.61
N VAL A 159 -5.66 -6.83 -5.56
CA VAL A 159 -5.99 -7.25 -6.92
C VAL A 159 -4.83 -7.98 -7.58
N MET A 160 -3.60 -7.47 -7.42
CA MET A 160 -2.40 -8.11 -7.96
C MET A 160 -2.14 -9.48 -7.33
N SER A 161 -2.34 -9.60 -6.01
CA SER A 161 -2.20 -10.86 -5.27
C SER A 161 -3.24 -11.90 -5.73
N GLU A 162 -4.49 -11.50 -5.87
CA GLU A 162 -5.60 -12.40 -6.24
C GLU A 162 -5.52 -12.89 -7.69
N ARG A 163 -5.22 -11.99 -8.63
CA ARG A 163 -5.13 -12.35 -10.06
C ARG A 163 -3.78 -12.95 -10.43
N GLY A 164 -2.74 -12.62 -9.67
CA GLY A 164 -1.36 -12.90 -10.00
C GLY A 164 -0.80 -12.01 -11.11
N VAL A 165 0.53 -11.96 -11.16
CA VAL A 165 1.30 -11.17 -12.12
C VAL A 165 2.07 -12.06 -13.09
N ILE A 166 2.26 -11.60 -14.32
CA ILE A 166 3.03 -12.30 -15.35
C ILE A 166 4.02 -11.34 -16.02
N LYS A 167 5.19 -11.86 -16.39
CA LYS A 167 6.15 -11.11 -17.21
C LYS A 167 5.56 -10.89 -18.60
N ILE A 168 5.70 -9.69 -19.12
CA ILE A 168 5.42 -9.37 -20.52
C ILE A 168 6.47 -10.13 -21.34
N LYS A 169 6.04 -11.04 -22.22
CA LYS A 169 6.97 -11.69 -23.14
C LYS A 169 7.48 -10.64 -24.12
N ASP A 170 8.79 -10.52 -24.24
CA ASP A 170 9.37 -9.80 -25.37
C ASP A 170 8.96 -10.56 -26.63
N ASN A 171 8.20 -9.92 -27.52
CA ASN A 171 7.98 -10.45 -28.85
C ASN A 171 9.32 -10.40 -29.58
N VAL A 172 10.13 -11.45 -29.43
CA VAL A 172 11.19 -11.75 -30.39
C VAL A 172 10.49 -11.97 -31.71
N LYS A 173 10.55 -10.96 -32.59
CA LYS A 173 10.26 -11.17 -34.00
C LYS A 173 11.31 -12.15 -34.50
N ASP A 174 10.94 -13.41 -34.63
CA ASP A 174 11.64 -14.35 -35.50
C ASP A 174 11.55 -13.78 -36.92
N ASN A 175 12.56 -13.00 -37.30
CA ASN A 175 12.87 -12.78 -38.70
C ASN A 175 13.69 -13.99 -39.15
N SER A 176 13.00 -15.06 -39.52
CA SER A 176 13.57 -16.09 -40.40
C SER A 176 13.12 -15.76 -41.82
N ASP A 177 14.01 -15.08 -42.56
CA ASP A 177 14.03 -15.08 -44.03
C ASP A 177 14.56 -16.42 -44.55
#